data_AF-A0AAU0V4A9-F1
#
_entry.id   AF-A0AAU0V4A9-F1
#
_cell.length_a   1.000
_cell.length_b   1.000
_cell.length_c   1.000
_cell.angle_alpha   90.00
_cell.angle_beta   90.00
_cell.angle_gamma   90.00
#
_symmetry.space_group_name_H-M   'P 1'
#
loop_
_entity.id
_entity.type
_entity.pdbx_description
1 polymer ?
#
loop_
_entity_poly.entity_id
_entity_poly.type
_entity_poly.pdbx_seq_one_letter_code
_entity_poly.pdbx_strand_id
1 'polypeptide(L)'
;MVGHQNTIYEATAPVAMYVAGTLTHPAAATPRPYRNVPIRAALLNWLVSTAYDASDEVASRTEQYSPGFLAPGTVVASFRDLRPMLYQAVSPFLRDSHEDVREAAVIAALILGEHPALAEHRDHLAVHARAILDTSSDAPNRRVARKALEAWGHDAPASEPFLEESWDWEPHGDGPSYLEPPF
;
A
#
# COMPACT_ATOMS: atom_id res chain seq x y z
N MET A 1 2.62 1.56 12.72
CA MET A 1 1.73 2.47 11.99
C MET A 1 0.33 1.86 12.09
N VAL A 2 -0.70 2.60 12.50
CA VAL A 2 -2.06 2.03 12.57
C VAL A 2 -2.56 1.87 11.14
N GLY A 3 -2.70 0.63 10.68
CA GLY A 3 -3.35 0.32 9.40
C GLY A 3 -4.86 0.54 9.57
N HIS A 4 -5.32 1.77 9.35
CA HIS A 4 -6.75 2.00 9.18
C HIS A 4 -7.19 1.23 7.93
N GLN A 5 -8.23 0.39 8.05
CA GLN A 5 -8.92 -0.16 6.87
C GLN A 5 -9.55 1.02 6.13
N ASN A 6 -8.87 1.55 5.13
CA ASN A 6 -9.33 2.74 4.42
C ASN A 6 -10.21 2.28 3.25
N THR A 7 -11.51 2.19 3.49
CA THR A 7 -12.45 1.89 2.41
C THR A 7 -12.42 3.02 1.38
N ILE A 8 -12.40 2.68 0.09
CA ILE A 8 -12.49 3.66 -0.99
C ILE A 8 -13.95 4.11 -1.12
N TYR A 9 -14.20 5.39 -0.88
CA TYR A 9 -15.49 6.08 -1.06
C TYR A 9 -15.38 7.18 -2.13
N GLU A 10 -16.51 7.77 -2.53
CA GLU A 10 -16.59 8.72 -3.66
C GLU A 10 -15.58 9.86 -3.60
N ALA A 11 -15.30 10.39 -2.41
CA ALA A 11 -14.32 11.47 -2.22
C ALA A 11 -12.84 11.03 -2.28
N THR A 12 -12.56 9.73 -2.32
CA THR A 12 -11.17 9.21 -2.33
C THR A 12 -10.42 9.62 -3.59
N ALA A 13 -11.06 9.48 -4.76
CA ALA A 13 -10.49 9.89 -6.05
C ALA A 13 -10.15 11.38 -6.11
N PRO A 14 -11.06 12.34 -5.82
CA PRO A 14 -10.71 13.75 -5.83
C PRO A 14 -9.66 14.12 -4.78
N VAL A 15 -9.65 13.47 -3.61
CA VAL A 15 -8.59 13.68 -2.61
C VAL A 15 -7.24 13.20 -3.14
N ALA A 16 -7.17 12.03 -3.78
CA ALA A 16 -5.91 11.55 -4.36
C ALA A 16 -5.38 12.46 -5.46
N MET A 17 -6.27 13.03 -6.27
CA MET A 17 -5.93 14.04 -7.26
C MET A 17 -5.39 15.33 -6.64
N TYR A 18 -6.03 15.81 -5.58
CA TYR A 18 -5.55 16.96 -4.83
C TYR A 18 -4.16 16.68 -4.20
N VAL A 19 -3.99 15.50 -3.58
CA VAL A 19 -2.70 15.05 -3.05
C VAL A 19 -1.64 15.06 -4.15
N ALA A 20 -1.91 14.44 -5.30
CA ALA A 20 -0.99 14.42 -6.44
C ALA A 20 -0.55 15.82 -6.88
N GLY A 21 -1.48 16.77 -6.98
CA GLY A 21 -1.18 18.18 -7.31
C GLY A 21 -0.35 18.92 -6.25
N THR A 22 -0.39 18.47 -4.99
CA THR A 22 0.35 19.13 -3.89
C THR A 22 1.73 18.55 -3.62
N LEU A 23 2.06 17.35 -4.14
CA LEU A 23 3.35 16.70 -3.86
C LEU A 23 4.57 17.55 -4.27
N THR A 24 4.46 18.28 -5.37
CA THR A 24 5.51 19.18 -5.90
C THR A 24 5.53 20.55 -5.23
N HIS A 25 4.50 20.88 -4.43
CA HIS A 25 4.42 22.17 -3.77
C HIS A 25 5.53 22.30 -2.69
N PRO A 26 6.22 23.44 -2.58
CA PRO A 26 7.29 23.63 -1.60
C PRO A 26 6.87 23.36 -0.15
N ALA A 27 5.63 23.71 0.21
CA ALA A 27 5.09 23.43 1.55
C ALA A 27 5.02 21.92 1.88
N ALA A 28 4.99 21.03 0.88
CA ALA A 28 5.05 19.59 1.13
C ALA A 28 6.43 19.15 1.64
N ALA A 29 7.50 19.91 1.38
CA ALA A 29 8.83 19.63 1.93
C ALA A 29 8.95 19.99 3.42
N THR A 30 8.00 20.75 3.98
CA THR A 30 8.04 21.18 5.37
C THR A 30 7.90 19.97 6.31
N PRO A 31 8.77 19.84 7.34
CA PRO A 31 8.63 18.81 8.36
C PRO A 31 7.33 18.97 9.14
N ARG A 32 6.75 17.86 9.61
CA ARG A 32 5.54 17.91 10.46
C ARG A 32 5.88 18.37 11.89
N PRO A 33 4.96 19.04 12.60
CA PRO A 33 5.21 19.56 13.95
C PRO A 33 5.60 18.50 15.00
N TYR A 34 5.24 17.23 14.78
CA TYR A 34 5.43 16.13 15.75
C TYR A 34 6.24 14.95 15.21
N ARG A 35 6.74 15.05 13.97
CA ARG A 35 7.63 14.08 13.33
C ARG A 35 8.54 14.83 12.39
N ASN A 36 9.85 14.62 12.49
CA ASN A 36 10.83 15.21 11.59
C ASN A 36 10.82 14.53 10.20
N VAL A 37 9.63 14.40 9.63
CA VAL A 37 9.31 13.73 8.39
C VAL A 37 8.50 14.71 7.55
N PRO A 38 8.90 15.01 6.29
CA PRO A 38 8.19 15.93 5.41
C PRO A 38 6.72 15.59 5.28
N ILE A 39 5.87 16.61 5.14
CA ILE A 39 4.45 16.45 4.82
C ILE A 39 4.29 15.58 3.56
N ARG A 40 5.17 15.73 2.57
CA ARG A 40 5.21 14.92 1.35
C ARG A 40 5.26 13.42 1.64
N ALA A 41 6.09 12.98 2.57
CA ALA A 41 6.14 11.56 2.93
C ALA A 41 4.84 11.10 3.58
N ALA A 42 4.16 11.95 4.36
CA ALA A 42 2.85 11.62 4.91
C ALA A 42 1.78 11.48 3.81
N LEU A 43 1.78 12.38 2.84
CA LEU A 43 0.87 12.36 1.70
C LEU A 43 1.11 11.14 0.81
N LEU A 44 2.37 10.80 0.55
CA LEU A 44 2.74 9.59 -0.20
C LEU A 44 2.32 8.33 0.55
N ASN A 45 2.53 8.25 1.87
CA ASN A 45 2.07 7.10 2.66
C ASN A 45 0.54 6.96 2.68
N TRP A 46 -0.19 8.08 2.73
CA TRP A 46 -1.64 8.05 2.56
C TRP A 46 -2.03 7.51 1.18
N LEU A 47 -1.31 7.91 0.13
CA LEU A 47 -1.52 7.40 -1.22
C LEU A 47 -1.17 5.91 -1.33
N VAL A 48 -0.11 5.44 -0.67
CA VAL A 48 0.25 4.01 -0.57
C VAL A 48 -0.90 3.21 0.01
N SER A 49 -1.42 3.60 1.18
CA SER A 49 -2.52 2.89 1.82
C SER A 49 -3.75 2.84 0.91
N THR A 50 -4.12 3.98 0.34
CA THR A 50 -5.30 4.09 -0.53
C THR A 50 -5.14 3.30 -1.83
N ALA A 51 -3.97 3.36 -2.45
CA ALA A 51 -3.67 2.59 -3.65
C ALA A 51 -3.65 1.08 -3.37
N TYR A 52 -3.17 0.69 -2.19
CA TYR A 52 -3.17 -0.71 -1.75
C TYR A 52 -4.60 -1.24 -1.55
N ASP A 53 -5.49 -0.44 -0.97
CA ASP A 53 -6.91 -0.79 -0.86
C ASP A 53 -7.60 -0.92 -2.24
N ALA A 54 -7.02 -0.30 -3.27
CA ALA A 54 -7.44 -0.43 -4.67
C ALA A 54 -6.60 -1.45 -5.47
N SER A 55 -5.68 -2.18 -4.84
CA SER A 55 -4.73 -3.09 -5.52
C SER A 55 -5.43 -4.25 -6.22
N ASP A 56 -4.74 -4.86 -7.18
CA ASP A 56 -5.22 -6.06 -7.88
C ASP A 56 -5.44 -7.22 -6.91
N GLU A 57 -4.61 -7.33 -5.87
CA GLU A 57 -4.79 -8.31 -4.79
C GLU A 57 -6.11 -8.09 -4.03
N VAL A 58 -6.33 -6.87 -3.53
CA VAL A 58 -7.53 -6.55 -2.75
C VAL A 58 -8.77 -6.67 -3.61
N ALA A 59 -8.72 -6.19 -4.86
CA ALA A 59 -9.81 -6.28 -5.80
C ALA A 59 -10.16 -7.74 -6.14
N SER A 60 -9.16 -8.59 -6.43
CA SER A 60 -9.37 -10.01 -6.73
C SER A 60 -10.00 -10.75 -5.56
N ARG A 61 -9.55 -10.47 -4.33
CA ARG A 61 -10.13 -11.05 -3.12
C ARG A 61 -11.57 -10.59 -2.90
N THR A 62 -11.86 -9.31 -3.10
CA THR A 62 -13.22 -8.76 -2.90
C THR A 62 -14.19 -9.28 -3.95
N GLU A 63 -13.77 -9.39 -5.22
CA GLU A 63 -14.60 -9.91 -6.31
C GLU A 63 -15.10 -11.34 -6.04
N GLN A 64 -14.33 -12.17 -5.32
CA GLN A 64 -14.76 -13.52 -4.90
C GLN A 64 -15.98 -13.51 -3.97
N TYR A 65 -16.14 -12.47 -3.16
CA TYR A 65 -17.24 -12.34 -2.19
C TYR A 65 -18.32 -11.35 -2.65
N SER A 66 -18.02 -10.48 -3.61
CA SER A 66 -18.90 -9.43 -4.11
C SER A 66 -18.68 -9.24 -5.61
N PRO A 67 -19.27 -10.11 -6.45
CA PRO A 67 -19.16 -10.01 -7.90
C PRO A 67 -19.63 -8.64 -8.43
N GLY A 68 -18.89 -8.08 -9.38
CA GLY A 68 -19.13 -6.74 -9.92
C GLY A 68 -18.48 -5.61 -9.12
N PHE A 69 -17.59 -5.91 -8.17
CA PHE A 69 -16.86 -4.89 -7.40
C PHE A 69 -16.05 -3.96 -8.30
N LEU A 70 -15.50 -4.49 -9.39
CA LEU A 70 -14.78 -3.75 -10.42
C LEU A 70 -15.62 -3.42 -11.67
N ALA A 71 -16.96 -3.48 -11.59
CA ALA A 71 -17.80 -3.09 -12.70
C ALA A 71 -17.52 -1.62 -13.12
N PRO A 72 -17.59 -1.28 -14.42
CA PRO A 72 -17.41 0.09 -14.87
C PRO A 72 -18.35 1.06 -14.13
N GLY A 73 -17.81 2.20 -13.69
CA GLY A 73 -18.56 3.20 -12.95
C GLY A 73 -18.61 2.99 -11.43
N THR A 74 -18.03 1.91 -10.89
CA THR A 74 -17.82 1.81 -9.44
C THR A 74 -16.74 2.80 -8.99
N VAL A 75 -16.81 3.19 -7.71
CA VAL A 75 -15.82 4.11 -7.11
C VAL A 75 -14.40 3.53 -7.21
N VAL A 76 -14.25 2.23 -6.99
CA VAL A 76 -12.96 1.54 -7.02
C VAL A 76 -12.40 1.44 -8.44
N ALA A 77 -13.23 1.10 -9.43
CA ALA A 77 -12.83 1.10 -10.83
C ALA A 77 -12.35 2.51 -11.25
N SER A 78 -13.14 3.53 -10.93
CA SER A 78 -12.82 4.94 -11.25
C SER A 78 -11.52 5.40 -10.59
N PHE A 79 -11.24 4.99 -9.36
CA PHE A 79 -9.97 5.29 -8.68
C PHE A 79 -8.79 4.59 -9.37
N ARG A 80 -8.94 3.33 -9.77
CA ARG A 80 -7.89 2.55 -10.46
C ARG A 80 -7.53 3.14 -11.82
N ASP A 81 -8.48 3.76 -12.51
CA ASP A 81 -8.23 4.47 -13.77
C ASP A 81 -7.33 5.70 -13.62
N LEU A 82 -7.18 6.24 -12.39
CA LEU A 82 -6.27 7.35 -12.10
C LEU A 82 -4.81 6.91 -11.95
N ARG A 83 -4.52 5.59 -11.89
CA ARG A 83 -3.17 5.08 -11.61
C ARG A 83 -2.07 5.67 -12.50
N PRO A 84 -2.25 5.81 -13.83
CA PRO A 84 -1.23 6.43 -14.67
C PRO A 84 -0.93 7.89 -14.30
N MET A 85 -1.96 8.67 -13.97
CA MET A 85 -1.79 10.06 -13.60
C MET A 85 -1.14 10.20 -12.22
N LEU A 86 -1.56 9.39 -11.26
CA LEU A 86 -0.95 9.33 -9.93
C LEU A 86 0.52 8.90 -10.03
N TYR A 87 0.85 7.96 -10.91
CA TYR A 87 2.22 7.52 -11.15
C TYR A 87 3.09 8.68 -11.66
N GLN A 88 2.59 9.46 -12.63
CA GLN A 88 3.31 10.63 -13.13
C GLN A 88 3.62 11.62 -12.01
N ALA A 89 2.67 11.88 -11.10
CA ALA A 89 2.88 12.76 -9.96
C ALA A 89 3.87 12.21 -8.92
N VAL A 90 3.92 10.88 -8.73
CA VAL A 90 4.81 10.21 -7.77
C VAL A 90 6.23 10.03 -8.31
N SER A 91 6.38 9.81 -9.62
CA SER A 91 7.66 9.46 -10.27
C SER A 91 8.85 10.39 -9.97
N PRO A 92 8.71 11.72 -9.78
CA PRO A 92 9.84 12.59 -9.46
C PRO A 92 10.48 12.27 -8.11
N PHE A 93 9.75 11.61 -7.20
CA PHE A 93 10.17 11.35 -5.84
C PHE A 93 10.83 9.98 -5.65
N LEU A 94 10.93 9.16 -6.70
CA LEU A 94 11.60 7.85 -6.67
C LEU A 94 13.09 7.92 -6.31
N ARG A 95 13.69 9.11 -6.42
CA ARG A 95 15.09 9.40 -6.09
C ARG A 95 15.21 10.60 -5.14
N ASP A 96 14.17 10.89 -4.35
CA ASP A 96 14.21 11.98 -3.38
C ASP A 96 15.34 11.75 -2.36
N SER A 97 16.00 12.84 -1.97
CA SER A 97 17.08 12.80 -0.98
C SER A 97 16.58 12.33 0.39
N HIS A 98 15.33 12.63 0.73
CA HIS A 98 14.74 12.22 2.00
C HIS A 98 14.27 10.76 1.91
N GLU A 99 14.78 9.91 2.80
CA GLU A 99 14.52 8.46 2.80
C GLU A 99 13.03 8.12 2.89
N ASP A 100 12.30 8.68 3.86
CA ASP A 100 10.86 8.43 3.99
C ASP A 100 10.04 8.85 2.75
N VAL A 101 10.47 9.90 2.05
CA VAL A 101 9.79 10.36 0.82
C VAL A 101 10.08 9.37 -0.30
N ARG A 102 11.34 9.00 -0.47
CA ARG A 102 11.78 8.07 -1.50
C ARG A 102 11.14 6.70 -1.34
N GLU A 103 11.17 6.15 -0.14
CA GLU A 103 10.56 4.84 0.16
C GLU A 103 9.05 4.87 -0.13
N ALA A 104 8.32 5.84 0.44
CA ALA A 104 6.88 5.95 0.20
C ALA A 104 6.54 6.16 -1.29
N ALA A 105 7.35 6.92 -2.03
CA ALA A 105 7.18 7.11 -3.47
C ALA A 105 7.41 5.80 -4.24
N VAL A 106 8.43 5.03 -3.89
CA VAL A 106 8.68 3.72 -4.52
C VAL A 106 7.51 2.79 -4.27
N ILE A 107 7.06 2.64 -3.02
CA ILE A 107 5.94 1.73 -2.71
C ILE A 107 4.66 2.16 -3.44
N ALA A 108 4.35 3.46 -3.47
CA ALA A 108 3.21 3.96 -4.23
C ALA A 108 3.35 3.61 -5.71
N ALA A 109 4.51 3.87 -6.32
CA ALA A 109 4.75 3.58 -7.72
C ALA A 109 4.65 2.09 -8.07
N LEU A 110 5.06 1.20 -7.16
CA LEU A 110 4.92 -0.25 -7.35
C LEU A 110 3.45 -0.68 -7.43
N ILE A 111 2.61 -0.18 -6.51
CA ILE A 111 1.17 -0.49 -6.50
C ILE A 111 0.48 0.12 -7.72
N LEU A 112 0.81 1.37 -8.06
CA LEU A 112 0.24 2.03 -9.24
C LEU A 112 0.63 1.29 -10.53
N GLY A 113 1.87 0.77 -10.60
CA GLY A 113 2.44 0.00 -11.73
C GLY A 113 1.75 -1.34 -12.05
N GLU A 114 0.83 -1.78 -11.21
CA GLU A 114 -0.12 -2.85 -11.54
C GLU A 114 -0.95 -2.51 -12.80
N HIS A 115 -1.25 -1.21 -13.01
CA HIS A 115 -2.00 -0.77 -14.18
C HIS A 115 -1.27 -1.11 -15.50
N PRO A 116 -1.95 -1.68 -16.51
CA PRO A 116 -1.29 -2.13 -17.76
C PRO A 116 -0.64 -0.99 -18.55
N ALA A 117 -1.20 0.22 -18.51
CA ALA A 117 -0.59 1.40 -19.15
C ALA A 117 0.78 1.80 -18.56
N LEU A 118 1.18 1.24 -17.42
CA LEU A 118 2.48 1.48 -16.78
C LEU A 118 3.44 0.31 -16.97
N ALA A 119 3.11 -0.65 -17.85
CA ALA A 119 3.94 -1.83 -18.09
C ALA A 119 5.38 -1.49 -18.52
N GLU A 120 5.56 -0.45 -19.33
CA GLU A 120 6.86 0.02 -19.80
C GLU A 120 7.77 0.52 -18.67
N HIS A 121 7.22 0.85 -17.50
CA HIS A 121 7.98 1.32 -16.34
C HIS A 121 8.39 0.21 -15.37
N ARG A 122 7.90 -1.02 -15.56
CA ARG A 122 8.09 -2.13 -14.60
C ARG A 122 9.55 -2.53 -14.44
N ASP A 123 10.32 -2.57 -15.53
CA ASP A 123 11.76 -2.87 -15.46
C ASP A 123 12.53 -1.83 -14.62
N HIS A 124 12.21 -0.55 -14.80
CA HIS A 124 12.81 0.52 -14.00
C HIS A 124 12.37 0.43 -12.53
N LEU A 125 11.09 0.16 -12.29
CA LEU A 125 10.55 -0.04 -10.94
C LEU A 125 11.11 -1.28 -10.23
N ALA A 126 11.48 -2.32 -10.98
CA ALA A 126 12.09 -3.53 -10.41
C ALA A 126 13.42 -3.24 -9.72
N VAL A 127 14.21 -2.28 -10.23
CA VAL A 127 15.44 -1.80 -9.56
C VAL A 127 15.12 -1.21 -8.19
N HIS A 128 14.08 -0.38 -8.12
CA HIS A 128 13.62 0.22 -6.88
C HIS A 128 13.02 -0.81 -5.91
N ALA A 129 12.26 -1.78 -6.41
CA ALA A 129 11.70 -2.87 -5.61
C ALA A 129 12.80 -3.71 -4.93
N ARG A 130 13.88 -4.03 -5.65
CA ARG A 130 15.03 -4.74 -5.07
C ARG A 130 15.68 -3.93 -3.95
N ALA A 131 15.89 -2.63 -4.17
CA ALA A 131 16.41 -1.75 -3.13
C ALA A 131 15.53 -1.76 -1.87
N ILE A 132 14.20 -1.74 -2.00
CA ILE A 132 13.29 -1.89 -0.85
C ILE A 132 13.49 -3.20 -0.12
N LEU A 133 13.65 -4.32 -0.84
CA LEU A 133 13.85 -5.63 -0.22
C LEU A 133 15.15 -5.70 0.60
N ASP A 134 16.18 -4.98 0.16
CA ASP A 134 17.50 -4.91 0.77
C ASP A 134 17.56 -3.92 1.95
N THR A 135 16.87 -2.78 1.86
CA THR A 135 17.05 -1.67 2.82
C THR A 135 15.87 -1.44 3.77
N SER A 136 14.63 -1.75 3.36
CA SER A 136 13.46 -1.43 4.17
C SER A 136 13.35 -2.38 5.37
N SER A 137 13.05 -1.82 6.54
CA SER A 137 12.70 -2.59 7.75
C SER A 137 11.19 -2.86 7.88
N ASP A 138 10.39 -2.28 6.98
CA ASP A 138 8.93 -2.39 7.00
C ASP A 138 8.47 -3.64 6.23
N ALA A 139 8.04 -4.68 6.97
CA ALA A 139 7.62 -5.95 6.39
C ALA A 139 6.49 -5.82 5.33
N PRO A 140 5.43 -5.03 5.56
CA PRO A 140 4.48 -4.62 4.53
C PRO A 140 5.11 -4.09 3.23
N ASN A 141 6.07 -3.16 3.32
CA ASN A 141 6.71 -2.58 2.13
C ASN A 141 7.52 -3.64 1.36
N ARG A 142 8.26 -4.49 2.10
CA ARG A 142 8.98 -5.62 1.50
C ARG A 142 8.03 -6.60 0.81
N ARG A 143 6.86 -6.87 1.40
CA ARG A 143 5.82 -7.72 0.79
C ARG A 143 5.31 -7.13 -0.52
N VAL A 144 5.01 -5.83 -0.56
CA VAL A 144 4.60 -5.15 -1.80
C VAL A 144 5.68 -5.24 -2.87
N ALA A 145 6.94 -4.98 -2.51
CA ALA A 145 8.06 -5.05 -3.45
C ALA A 145 8.26 -6.45 -4.02
N ARG A 146 8.19 -7.49 -3.18
CA ARG A 146 8.30 -8.89 -3.61
C ARG A 146 7.20 -9.25 -4.59
N LYS A 147 5.94 -8.94 -4.25
CA LYS A 147 4.78 -9.23 -5.09
C LYS A 147 4.84 -8.52 -6.44
N ALA A 148 5.30 -7.27 -6.46
CA ALA A 148 5.49 -6.54 -7.70
C ALA A 148 6.52 -7.23 -8.61
N LEU A 149 7.67 -7.64 -8.07
CA LEU A 149 8.69 -8.38 -8.82
C LEU A 149 8.15 -9.72 -9.36
N GLU A 150 7.50 -10.52 -8.51
CA GLU A 150 6.91 -11.80 -8.89
C GLU A 150 5.85 -11.62 -10.00
N ALA A 151 4.96 -10.65 -9.85
CA ALA A 151 3.89 -10.37 -10.82
C ALA A 151 4.42 -9.90 -12.19
N TRP A 152 5.62 -9.30 -12.23
CA TRP A 152 6.25 -8.83 -13.46
C TRP A 152 7.28 -9.82 -14.02
N GLY A 153 7.44 -10.99 -13.40
CA GLY A 153 8.36 -12.03 -13.86
C GLY A 153 9.83 -11.75 -13.55
N HIS A 154 10.12 -10.89 -12.56
CA HIS A 154 11.47 -10.68 -12.06
C HIS A 154 11.78 -11.59 -10.88
N ASP A 155 13.04 -12.03 -10.78
CA ASP A 155 13.50 -12.77 -9.61
C ASP A 155 13.38 -11.90 -8.35
N ALA A 156 12.59 -12.40 -7.40
CA ALA A 156 12.51 -11.87 -6.05
C ALA A 156 13.23 -12.84 -5.10
N PRO A 157 14.09 -12.36 -4.19
CA PRO A 157 14.67 -13.22 -3.16
C PRO A 157 13.54 -13.90 -2.38
N ALA A 158 13.75 -15.17 -2.00
CA ALA A 158 12.77 -15.92 -1.23
C ALA A 158 12.42 -15.18 0.06
N SER A 159 11.17 -15.32 0.53
CA SER A 159 10.85 -14.89 1.89
C SER A 159 11.59 -15.83 2.82
N GLU A 160 12.25 -15.30 3.85
CA GLU A 160 12.49 -16.15 5.02
C GLU A 160 11.12 -16.70 5.42
N PRO A 161 10.99 -18.02 5.65
CA PRO A 161 9.72 -18.59 6.04
C PRO A 161 9.20 -17.81 7.24
N PHE A 162 7.95 -17.35 7.14
CA PHE A 162 7.24 -16.90 8.31
C PHE A 162 7.25 -18.12 9.24
N LEU A 163 8.02 -18.07 10.33
CA LEU A 163 7.76 -18.92 11.46
C LEU A 163 6.41 -18.44 11.97
N GLU A 164 5.37 -19.03 11.40
CA GLU A 164 4.08 -19.12 12.03
C GLU A 164 4.38 -19.84 13.35
N GLU A 165 4.67 -19.06 14.39
CA GLU A 165 4.45 -19.49 15.76
C GLU A 165 3.01 -19.96 15.73
N SER A 166 2.84 -21.28 15.67
CA SER A 166 1.57 -21.90 15.92
C SER A 166 1.18 -21.36 17.28
N TRP A 167 0.15 -20.51 17.28
CA TRP A 167 -0.67 -20.38 18.46
C TRP A 167 -1.28 -21.76 18.61
N ASP A 168 -0.52 -22.65 19.25
CA ASP A 168 -0.99 -23.89 19.80
C ASP A 168 -2.13 -23.48 20.72
N TRP A 169 -3.32 -23.46 20.14
CA TRP A 169 -4.55 -23.39 20.87
C TRP A 169 -4.62 -24.70 21.64
N GLU A 170 -3.95 -24.74 22.79
CA GLU A 170 -4.28 -25.69 23.83
C GLU A 170 -5.79 -25.50 24.08
N PRO A 171 -6.62 -26.54 23.86
CA PRO A 171 -8.01 -26.45 24.23
C PRO A 171 -8.04 -26.27 25.75
N HIS A 172 -8.40 -25.07 26.21
CA HIS A 172 -8.68 -24.83 27.62
C HIS A 172 -9.70 -25.86 28.09
N GLY A 173 -9.23 -26.76 28.95
CA GLY A 173 -10.01 -27.86 29.49
C GLY A 173 -11.22 -27.36 30.27
N ASP A 174 -12.32 -28.07 30.07
CA ASP A 174 -13.52 -28.01 30.88
C ASP A 174 -13.23 -28.12 32.38
N GLY A 175 -13.83 -27.21 33.16
CA GLY A 175 -13.94 -27.30 34.62
C GLY A 175 -14.71 -26.11 35.20
N PRO A 176 -15.46 -26.29 36.30
CA PRO A 176 -16.92 -26.38 36.21
C PRO A 176 -17.68 -25.10 36.61
N SER A 177 -18.89 -25.03 36.06
CA SER A 177 -20.01 -24.15 36.42
C SER A 177 -20.15 -23.94 37.93
N TYR A 178 -20.29 -22.68 38.36
CA TYR A 178 -21.29 -22.14 39.30
C TYR A 178 -20.79 -20.79 39.82
N LEU A 179 -21.51 -19.70 39.54
CA LEU A 179 -22.14 -18.84 40.56
C LEU A 179 -22.87 -17.67 39.88
N GLU A 180 -24.17 -17.64 40.14
CA GLU A 180 -25.19 -16.68 39.72
C GLU A 180 -24.93 -15.28 40.32
N PRO A 181 -25.20 -14.18 39.61
CA PRO A 181 -25.07 -12.84 40.15
C PRO A 181 -26.27 -12.48 41.05
N PRO A 182 -26.07 -11.78 42.19
CA PRO A 182 -27.18 -11.16 42.90
C PRO A 182 -27.63 -9.88 42.18
N PHE A 183 -28.93 -9.62 42.26
CA PHE A 183 -29.71 -8.54 41.66
C PHE A 183 -29.07 -7.14 41.61
#